data_AF-A0A6B2LHX6-F1
#
_entry.id   AF-A0A6B2LHX6-F1
#
_cell.length_a   1.000
_cell.length_b   1.000
_cell.length_c   1.000
_cell.angle_alpha   90.00
_cell.angle_beta   90.00
_cell.angle_gamma   90.00
#
_symmetry.space_group_name_H-M   'P 1'
#
loop_
_entity.id
_entity.type
_entity.pdbx_description
1 polymer ?
#
loop_
_entity_poly.entity_id
_entity_poly.type
_entity_poly.pdbx_seq_one_letter_code
_entity_poly.pdbx_strand_id
1 'polypeptide(L)'
;MHRIDVISGTLAKGFGVYGGYIAASRDIVDSIRSFAPGFIFTTAIPPSVTAGALASVRHLKESQAERDLHQLRSRQLKALLLEAGLPVLNSQTHIIPVLVGNAALCKQMADTLLSKWHIYVQPINYPTVPVGTERFRFTPGPVHTEEMMKELVVALVDVWEEYGLELVPGREPVDLHGKKERKEKEKERNEENGDEEAAARALDIPIGVLGKNLLL
;
A
#
# COMPACT_ATOMS: atom_id res chain seq x y z
N MET A 1 0.73 20.30 -15.42
CA MET A 1 1.90 20.11 -14.54
C MET A 1 2.37 21.39 -13.83
N HIS A 2 1.58 22.48 -13.78
CA HIS A 2 2.01 23.76 -13.19
C HIS A 2 1.71 23.92 -11.68
N ARG A 3 1.24 22.85 -11.01
CA ARG A 3 0.83 22.90 -9.59
C ARG A 3 1.83 22.23 -8.64
N ILE A 4 2.87 21.58 -9.17
CA ILE A 4 3.86 20.85 -8.37
C ILE A 4 5.19 21.57 -8.54
N ASP A 5 5.73 22.11 -7.45
CA ASP A 5 6.97 22.90 -7.47
C ASP A 5 8.21 22.01 -7.66
N VAL A 6 8.21 20.83 -7.04
CA VAL A 6 9.31 19.85 -7.13
C VAL A 6 8.73 18.45 -7.29
N ILE A 7 9.13 17.76 -8.35
CA ILE A 7 8.85 16.34 -8.56
C ILE A 7 10.12 15.57 -8.24
N SER A 8 10.04 14.61 -7.31
CA SER A 8 11.09 13.62 -7.10
C SER A 8 10.68 12.30 -7.76
N GLY A 9 11.64 11.64 -8.41
CA GLY A 9 11.40 10.40 -9.13
C GLY A 9 12.55 9.42 -8.95
N THR A 10 12.28 8.16 -9.27
CA THR A 10 13.28 7.09 -9.24
C THR A 10 13.42 6.46 -10.61
N LEU A 11 14.66 6.12 -10.98
CA LEU A 11 14.98 5.33 -12.16
C LEU A 11 14.90 3.81 -11.88
N ALA A 12 14.70 3.42 -10.62
CA ALA A 12 14.81 2.03 -10.15
C ALA A 12 13.53 1.21 -10.19
N LYS A 13 12.46 1.75 -10.80
CA LYS A 13 11.15 1.07 -10.86
C LYS A 13 10.69 0.95 -12.30
N GLY A 14 9.72 1.77 -12.73
CA GLY A 14 9.20 1.72 -14.09
C GLY A 14 10.27 1.85 -15.18
N PHE A 15 11.42 2.48 -14.88
CA PHE A 15 12.52 2.63 -15.84
C PHE A 15 13.55 1.49 -15.84
N GLY A 16 13.55 0.60 -14.84
CA GLY A 16 14.35 -0.64 -14.84
C GLY A 16 15.87 -0.48 -14.63
N VAL A 17 16.35 0.64 -14.10
CA VAL A 17 17.79 0.85 -13.81
C VAL A 17 18.01 1.23 -12.34
N TYR A 18 18.91 2.14 -11.98
CA TYR A 18 18.95 2.72 -10.63
C TYR A 18 19.26 4.22 -10.68
N GLY A 19 18.94 4.91 -9.58
CA GLY A 19 19.12 6.34 -9.44
C GLY A 19 17.84 7.06 -9.02
N GLY A 20 18.02 8.31 -8.61
CA GLY A 20 16.96 9.25 -8.28
C GLY A 20 17.18 10.56 -9.01
N TYR A 21 16.11 11.32 -9.21
CA TYR A 21 16.18 12.65 -9.80
C TYR A 21 15.13 13.57 -9.18
N ILE A 22 15.35 14.87 -9.37
CA ILE A 22 14.33 15.88 -9.16
C ILE A 22 14.08 16.65 -10.47
N ALA A 23 12.88 17.14 -10.66
CA ALA A 23 12.52 18.11 -11.68
C ALA A 23 11.79 19.28 -11.01
N ALA A 24 12.30 20.50 -11.19
CA ALA A 24 11.80 21.72 -10.57
C ALA A 24 12.18 22.94 -11.42
N SER A 25 11.92 24.15 -10.93
CA SER A 25 12.42 25.38 -11.55
C SER A 25 13.95 25.41 -11.55
N ARG A 26 14.52 26.20 -12.46
CA ARG A 26 15.99 26.36 -12.61
C ARG A 26 16.65 26.71 -11.28
N ASP A 27 16.10 27.69 -10.56
CA ASP A 27 16.71 28.21 -9.34
C ASP A 27 16.72 27.16 -8.21
N ILE A 28 15.65 26.35 -8.12
CA ILE A 28 15.59 25.23 -7.17
C ILE A 28 16.63 24.16 -7.52
N VAL A 29 16.68 23.74 -8.79
CA VAL A 29 17.64 22.73 -9.25
C VAL A 29 19.07 23.21 -9.03
N ASP A 30 19.36 24.47 -9.34
CA ASP A 30 20.71 25.04 -9.21
C ASP A 30 21.13 25.20 -7.75
N SER A 31 20.19 25.57 -6.88
CA SER A 31 20.42 25.60 -5.43
C SER A 31 20.77 24.21 -4.89
N ILE A 32 19.99 23.18 -5.25
CA ILE A 32 20.26 21.79 -4.80
C ILE A 32 21.59 21.29 -5.36
N ARG A 33 21.88 21.55 -6.65
CA ARG A 33 23.16 21.21 -7.30
C ARG A 33 24.35 21.85 -6.59
N SER A 34 24.19 23.07 -6.07
CA SER A 34 25.27 23.89 -5.49
C SER A 34 25.47 23.66 -3.99
N PHE A 35 24.45 23.20 -3.27
CA PHE A 35 24.49 23.12 -1.79
C PHE A 35 24.22 21.74 -1.20
N ALA A 36 23.65 20.78 -1.93
CA ALA A 36 23.31 19.48 -1.35
C ALA A 36 24.55 18.57 -1.22
N PRO A 37 25.02 18.24 0.00
CA PRO A 37 26.24 17.45 0.18
C PRO A 37 26.09 16.02 -0.38
N GLY A 38 24.88 15.44 -0.29
CA GLY A 38 24.57 14.13 -0.87
C GLY A 38 24.56 14.10 -2.40
N PHE A 39 24.57 15.26 -3.06
CA PHE A 39 24.76 15.36 -4.52
C PHE A 39 26.23 15.62 -4.88
N ILE A 40 26.93 16.48 -4.12
CA ILE A 40 28.29 16.94 -4.43
C ILE A 40 29.36 15.90 -4.05
N PHE A 41 29.23 15.29 -2.86
CA PHE A 41 30.27 14.46 -2.26
C PHE A 41 29.98 12.96 -2.43
N THR A 42 29.57 12.57 -3.63
CA THR A 42 29.33 11.18 -4.01
C THR A 42 29.77 10.90 -5.44
N THR A 43 30.14 9.66 -5.74
CA THR A 43 30.46 9.23 -7.11
C THR A 43 29.23 9.34 -8.02
N ALA A 44 29.43 9.86 -9.23
CA ALA A 44 28.38 9.96 -10.23
C ALA A 44 27.89 8.59 -10.71
N ILE A 45 26.64 8.54 -11.19
CA ILE A 45 26.06 7.33 -11.79
C ILE A 45 26.88 6.94 -13.03
N PRO A 46 27.24 5.65 -13.22
CA PRO A 46 27.99 5.19 -14.37
C PRO A 46 27.33 5.56 -15.70
N PRO A 47 28.10 5.99 -16.73
CA PRO A 47 27.55 6.40 -18.02
C PRO A 47 26.64 5.35 -18.68
N SER A 48 26.96 4.06 -18.55
CA SER A 48 26.15 2.95 -19.09
C SER A 48 24.75 2.89 -18.47
N VAL A 49 24.63 3.16 -17.16
CA VAL A 49 23.35 3.19 -16.43
C VAL A 49 22.52 4.38 -16.89
N THR A 50 23.15 5.55 -17.04
CA THR A 50 22.49 6.76 -17.56
C THR A 50 22.00 6.57 -19.00
N ALA A 51 22.77 5.87 -19.85
CA ALA A 51 22.35 5.53 -21.20
C ALA A 51 21.12 4.60 -21.21
N GLY A 52 21.10 3.58 -20.35
CA GLY A 52 19.94 2.71 -20.16
C GLY A 52 18.72 3.47 -19.65
N ALA A 53 18.90 4.38 -18.68
CA ALA A 53 17.84 5.26 -18.20
C ALA A 53 17.24 6.10 -19.33
N LEU A 54 18.10 6.72 -20.15
CA LEU A 54 17.68 7.58 -21.26
C LEU A 54 16.87 6.79 -22.31
N ALA A 55 17.33 5.58 -22.66
CA ALA A 55 16.61 4.71 -23.58
C ALA A 55 15.22 4.33 -23.03
N SER A 56 15.16 3.90 -21.77
CA SER A 56 13.91 3.54 -21.09
C SER A 56 12.92 4.71 -20.98
N VAL A 57 13.41 5.90 -20.60
CA VAL A 57 12.60 7.13 -20.52
C VAL A 57 12.05 7.51 -21.89
N ARG A 58 12.85 7.47 -22.95
CA ARG A 58 12.40 7.79 -24.31
C ARG A 58 11.33 6.82 -24.78
N HIS A 59 11.57 5.52 -24.63
CA HIS A 59 10.61 4.48 -24.98
C HIS A 59 9.27 4.65 -24.25
N LEU A 60 9.30 4.77 -22.92
CA LEU A 60 8.07 4.88 -22.11
C LEU A 60 7.36 6.23 -22.25
N LYS A 61 8.04 7.26 -22.76
CA LYS A 61 7.41 8.55 -23.08
C LYS A 61 6.50 8.42 -24.32
N GLU A 62 6.85 7.53 -25.24
CA GLU A 62 6.14 7.35 -26.51
C GLU A 62 5.17 6.16 -26.46
N SER A 63 5.59 5.05 -25.86
CA SER A 63 4.78 3.83 -25.76
C SER A 63 3.80 3.90 -24.57
N GLN A 64 2.56 3.47 -24.84
CA GLN A 64 1.50 3.31 -23.85
C GLN A 64 1.17 1.82 -23.59
N ALA A 65 1.63 0.91 -24.44
CA ALA A 65 1.27 -0.51 -24.41
C ALA A 65 1.62 -1.19 -23.08
N GLU A 66 2.80 -0.88 -22.51
CA GLU A 66 3.24 -1.44 -21.24
C GLU A 66 2.34 -0.99 -20.08
N ARG A 67 1.90 0.27 -20.10
CA ARG A 67 1.02 0.82 -19.06
C ARG A 67 -0.37 0.20 -19.17
N ASP A 68 -0.91 0.06 -20.36
CA ASP A 68 -2.25 -0.51 -20.57
C ASP A 68 -2.29 -1.98 -20.15
N LEU A 69 -1.28 -2.76 -20.56
CA LEU A 69 -1.16 -4.15 -20.17
C LEU A 69 -0.92 -4.29 -18.65
N HIS A 70 -0.09 -3.44 -18.05
CA HIS A 70 0.12 -3.40 -16.60
C HIS A 70 -1.17 -3.14 -15.83
N GLN A 71 -1.98 -2.15 -16.26
CA GLN A 71 -3.27 -1.86 -15.64
C GLN A 71 -4.28 -2.98 -15.84
N LEU A 72 -4.25 -3.66 -16.99
CA LEU A 72 -5.06 -4.87 -17.22
C LEU A 72 -4.68 -5.98 -16.24
N ARG A 73 -3.38 -6.33 -16.13
CA ARG A 73 -2.90 -7.38 -15.22
C ARG A 73 -3.22 -7.07 -13.77
N SER A 74 -3.07 -5.82 -13.34
CA SER A 74 -3.44 -5.43 -11.98
C SER A 74 -4.94 -5.60 -11.70
N ARG A 75 -5.81 -5.17 -12.62
CA ARG A 75 -7.26 -5.37 -12.45
C ARG A 75 -7.65 -6.84 -12.44
N GLN A 76 -7.06 -7.65 -13.33
CA GLN A 76 -7.30 -9.09 -13.39
C GLN A 76 -6.90 -9.79 -12.09
N LEU A 77 -5.68 -9.58 -11.61
CA LEU A 77 -5.23 -10.20 -10.36
C LEU A 77 -6.10 -9.76 -9.17
N LYS A 78 -6.44 -8.46 -9.10
CA LYS A 78 -7.30 -7.95 -8.02
C LYS A 78 -8.66 -8.64 -8.02
N ALA A 79 -9.28 -8.82 -9.19
CA ALA A 79 -10.56 -9.50 -9.32
C ALA A 79 -10.48 -10.97 -8.88
N LEU A 80 -9.47 -11.71 -9.36
CA LEU A 80 -9.27 -13.13 -9.00
C LEU A 80 -9.07 -13.32 -7.49
N LEU A 81 -8.29 -12.44 -6.85
CA LEU A 81 -8.05 -12.51 -5.40
C LEU A 81 -9.32 -12.23 -4.59
N LEU A 82 -10.15 -11.26 -5.01
CA LEU A 82 -11.42 -10.94 -4.35
C LEU A 82 -12.43 -12.08 -4.53
N GLU A 83 -12.51 -12.65 -5.73
CA GLU A 83 -13.38 -13.80 -6.03
C GLU A 83 -13.05 -15.00 -5.15
N ALA A 84 -11.75 -15.30 -4.97
CA ALA A 84 -11.25 -16.34 -4.07
C ALA A 84 -11.42 -16.02 -2.57
N GLY A 85 -11.91 -14.82 -2.23
CA GLY A 85 -12.22 -14.42 -0.87
C GLY A 85 -11.03 -13.99 -0.02
N LEU A 86 -9.88 -13.71 -0.65
CA LEU A 86 -8.68 -13.25 0.01
C LEU A 86 -8.83 -11.79 0.49
N PRO A 87 -8.26 -11.42 1.65
CA PRO A 87 -8.37 -10.09 2.26
C PRO A 87 -7.59 -8.99 1.51
N VAL A 88 -8.00 -8.67 0.29
CA VAL A 88 -7.41 -7.60 -0.52
C VAL A 88 -7.77 -6.25 0.09
N LEU A 89 -6.78 -5.40 0.33
CA LEU A 89 -7.00 -4.03 0.78
C LEU A 89 -7.48 -3.14 -0.37
N ASN A 90 -8.29 -2.13 -0.05
CA ASN A 90 -8.70 -1.17 -1.06
C ASN A 90 -7.49 -0.40 -1.64
N SER A 91 -7.32 -0.46 -2.95
CA SER A 91 -6.26 0.22 -3.71
C SER A 91 -6.79 0.54 -5.11
N GLN A 92 -6.53 1.77 -5.56
CA GLN A 92 -6.79 2.22 -6.93
C GLN A 92 -5.55 2.14 -7.83
N THR A 93 -4.45 1.61 -7.30
CA THR A 93 -3.14 1.55 -7.98
C THR A 93 -2.84 0.15 -8.49
N HIS A 94 -1.72 0.02 -9.20
CA HIS A 94 -1.20 -1.28 -9.64
C HIS A 94 -0.64 -2.17 -8.51
N ILE A 95 -0.61 -1.66 -7.27
CA ILE A 95 -0.16 -2.38 -6.09
C ILE A 95 -1.38 -3.02 -5.43
N ILE A 96 -1.34 -4.32 -5.23
CA ILE A 96 -2.44 -5.13 -4.69
C ILE A 96 -2.00 -5.72 -3.34
N PRO A 97 -2.42 -5.12 -2.21
CA PRO A 97 -2.04 -5.61 -0.89
C PRO A 97 -3.03 -6.68 -0.42
N VAL A 98 -2.54 -7.81 0.10
CA VAL A 98 -3.37 -8.87 0.71
C VAL A 98 -3.01 -8.97 2.19
N LEU A 99 -3.96 -8.62 3.06
CA LEU A 99 -3.75 -8.50 4.50
C LEU A 99 -3.59 -9.86 5.17
N VAL A 100 -2.57 -10.01 6.00
CA VAL A 100 -2.40 -11.16 6.90
C VAL A 100 -2.62 -10.74 8.35
N GLY A 101 -2.15 -9.56 8.75
CA GLY A 101 -2.38 -8.97 10.07
C GLY A 101 -1.53 -9.57 11.20
N ASN A 102 -0.56 -10.42 10.88
CA ASN A 102 0.41 -10.95 11.82
C ASN A 102 1.77 -11.19 11.14
N ALA A 103 2.85 -10.65 11.72
CA ALA A 103 4.18 -10.70 11.12
C ALA A 103 4.79 -12.10 11.04
N ALA A 104 4.65 -12.91 12.09
CA ALA A 104 5.19 -14.26 12.14
C ALA A 104 4.48 -15.17 11.13
N LEU A 105 3.15 -15.07 11.09
CA LEU A 105 2.32 -15.80 10.15
C LEU A 105 2.61 -15.39 8.70
N CYS A 106 2.68 -14.09 8.42
CA CYS A 106 2.98 -13.59 7.08
C CYS A 106 4.33 -14.10 6.55
N LYS A 107 5.34 -14.22 7.43
CA LYS A 107 6.64 -14.81 7.09
C LYS A 107 6.51 -16.31 6.81
N GLN A 108 5.86 -17.07 7.69
CA GLN A 108 5.69 -18.51 7.52
C GLN A 108 4.96 -18.85 6.23
N MET A 109 3.88 -18.14 5.92
CA MET A 109 3.13 -18.30 4.67
C MET A 109 3.97 -17.96 3.44
N ALA A 110 4.82 -16.92 3.49
CA ALA A 110 5.76 -16.62 2.40
C ALA A 110 6.78 -17.74 2.19
N ASP A 111 7.31 -18.30 3.28
CA ASP A 111 8.25 -19.42 3.24
C ASP A 111 7.56 -20.67 2.64
N THR A 112 6.30 -20.95 2.98
CA THR A 112 5.49 -22.02 2.37
C THR A 112 5.24 -21.77 0.88
N LEU A 113 4.80 -20.55 0.49
CA LEU A 113 4.60 -20.20 -0.93
C LEU A 113 5.87 -20.40 -1.76
N LEU A 114 7.04 -20.04 -1.21
CA LEU A 114 8.30 -20.22 -1.90
C LEU A 114 8.73 -21.69 -1.99
N SER A 115 8.64 -22.43 -0.88
CA SER A 115 9.14 -23.80 -0.81
C SER A 115 8.23 -24.84 -1.47
N LYS A 116 6.90 -24.72 -1.28
CA LYS A 116 5.88 -25.66 -1.78
C LYS A 116 5.41 -25.29 -3.19
N TRP A 117 5.21 -23.99 -3.44
CA TRP A 117 4.59 -23.51 -4.68
C TRP A 117 5.55 -22.81 -5.64
N HIS A 118 6.83 -22.65 -5.25
CA HIS A 118 7.83 -21.92 -6.03
C HIS A 118 7.43 -20.48 -6.37
N ILE A 119 6.61 -19.87 -5.51
CA ILE A 119 6.14 -18.49 -5.64
C ILE A 119 6.86 -17.62 -4.61
N TYR A 120 7.67 -16.69 -5.11
CA TYR A 120 8.30 -15.69 -4.25
C TYR A 120 7.38 -14.48 -4.04
N VAL A 121 7.02 -14.23 -2.79
CA VAL A 121 6.40 -12.97 -2.36
C VAL A 121 7.02 -12.51 -1.06
N GLN A 122 7.40 -11.24 -1.00
CA GLN A 122 7.98 -10.65 0.20
C GLN A 122 6.89 -10.33 1.24
N PRO A 123 6.96 -10.87 2.47
CA PRO A 123 6.11 -10.42 3.56
C PRO A 123 6.48 -8.98 3.94
N ILE A 124 5.49 -8.10 4.03
CA ILE A 124 5.66 -6.70 4.42
C ILE A 124 5.22 -6.54 5.87
N ASN A 125 6.19 -6.36 6.76
CA ASN A 125 6.03 -6.25 8.21
C ASN A 125 6.52 -4.88 8.72
N TYR A 126 6.41 -4.64 10.02
CA TYR A 126 7.04 -3.50 10.69
C TYR A 126 8.56 -3.46 10.41
N PRO A 127 9.19 -2.29 10.19
CA PRO A 127 8.64 -0.93 10.27
C PRO A 127 7.97 -0.40 8.98
N THR A 128 7.91 -1.22 7.92
CA THR A 128 7.35 -0.79 6.62
C THR A 128 5.85 -0.54 6.68
N VAL A 129 5.14 -1.32 7.49
CA VAL A 129 3.71 -1.13 7.78
C VAL A 129 3.46 -1.21 9.29
N PRO A 130 2.42 -0.56 9.83
CA PRO A 130 2.05 -0.68 11.23
C PRO A 130 1.80 -2.13 11.65
N VAL A 131 2.15 -2.46 12.89
CA VAL A 131 1.87 -3.77 13.51
C VAL A 131 0.38 -4.08 13.43
N GLY A 132 0.04 -5.33 13.12
CA GLY A 132 -1.35 -5.78 12.90
C GLY A 132 -1.89 -5.47 11.51
N THR A 133 -1.07 -4.88 10.63
CA THR A 133 -1.42 -4.62 9.23
C THR A 133 -0.45 -5.26 8.25
N GLU A 134 0.26 -6.30 8.69
CA GLU A 134 1.19 -7.08 7.89
C GLU A 134 0.48 -7.71 6.70
N ARG A 135 1.16 -7.75 5.55
CA ARG A 135 0.51 -8.06 4.28
C ARG A 135 1.50 -8.55 3.24
N PHE A 136 0.99 -9.26 2.25
CA PHE A 136 1.67 -9.41 0.97
C PHE A 136 1.41 -8.19 0.09
N ARG A 137 2.40 -7.86 -0.74
CA ARG A 137 2.32 -6.74 -1.69
C ARG A 137 2.59 -7.25 -3.10
N PHE A 138 1.53 -7.56 -3.84
CA PHE A 138 1.63 -8.00 -5.22
C PHE A 138 1.71 -6.81 -6.18
N THR A 139 2.56 -6.94 -7.20
CA THR A 139 2.76 -5.97 -8.27
C THR A 139 2.89 -6.69 -9.61
N PRO A 140 1.77 -7.16 -10.21
CA PRO A 140 1.83 -7.94 -11.44
C PRO A 140 2.32 -7.06 -12.59
N GLY A 141 3.50 -7.36 -13.14
CA GLY A 141 4.00 -6.71 -14.35
C GLY A 141 3.34 -7.22 -15.64
N PRO A 142 3.53 -6.53 -16.78
CA PRO A 142 2.95 -6.90 -18.08
C PRO A 142 3.22 -8.35 -18.52
N VAL A 143 4.34 -8.92 -18.06
CA VAL A 143 4.80 -10.27 -18.39
C VAL A 143 4.10 -11.39 -17.62
N HIS A 144 3.35 -11.09 -16.56
CA HIS A 144 2.60 -12.10 -15.83
C HIS A 144 1.34 -12.47 -16.60
N THR A 145 1.20 -13.73 -16.97
CA THR A 145 0.04 -14.21 -17.73
C THR A 145 -1.16 -14.47 -16.82
N GLU A 146 -2.32 -14.71 -17.43
CA GLU A 146 -3.53 -15.01 -16.67
C GLU A 146 -3.42 -16.36 -15.95
N GLU A 147 -2.76 -17.32 -16.57
CA GLU A 147 -2.49 -18.65 -16.03
C GLU A 147 -1.61 -18.55 -14.78
N MET A 148 -0.52 -17.79 -14.83
CA MET A 148 0.33 -17.52 -13.66
C MET A 148 -0.44 -16.86 -12.53
N MET A 149 -1.37 -15.95 -12.84
CA MET A 149 -2.22 -15.31 -11.83
C MET A 149 -3.21 -16.31 -11.20
N LYS A 150 -3.79 -17.22 -12.00
CA LYS A 150 -4.67 -18.28 -11.49
C LYS A 150 -3.91 -19.26 -10.60
N GLU A 151 -2.71 -19.68 -11.00
CA GLU A 151 -1.83 -20.52 -10.19
C GLU A 151 -1.47 -19.85 -8.86
N LEU A 152 -1.16 -18.55 -8.87
CA LEU A 152 -0.94 -17.77 -7.65
C LEU A 152 -2.17 -17.80 -6.73
N VAL A 153 -3.38 -17.62 -7.26
CA VAL A 153 -4.59 -17.64 -6.45
C VAL A 153 -4.83 -19.02 -5.83
N VAL A 154 -4.64 -20.10 -6.59
CA VAL A 154 -4.74 -21.48 -6.06
C VAL A 154 -3.75 -21.70 -4.91
N ALA A 155 -2.49 -21.30 -5.11
CA ALA A 155 -1.46 -21.42 -4.08
C ALA A 155 -1.79 -20.60 -2.82
N LEU A 156 -2.31 -19.39 -2.99
CA LEU A 156 -2.72 -18.55 -1.86
C LEU A 156 -3.88 -19.15 -1.09
N VAL A 157 -4.90 -19.69 -1.76
CA VAL A 157 -6.03 -20.35 -1.10
C VAL A 157 -5.55 -21.55 -0.29
N ASP A 158 -4.76 -22.44 -0.88
CA ASP A 158 -4.18 -23.60 -0.17
C ASP A 158 -3.38 -23.17 1.07
N VAL A 159 -2.52 -22.15 0.95
CA VAL A 159 -1.74 -21.64 2.10
C VAL A 159 -2.63 -20.95 3.12
N TRP A 160 -3.71 -20.26 2.72
CA TRP A 160 -4.65 -19.68 3.67
C TRP A 160 -5.36 -20.77 4.49
N GLU A 161 -5.81 -21.83 3.82
CA GLU A 161 -6.47 -22.97 4.45
C GLU A 161 -5.52 -23.76 5.37
N GLU A 162 -4.28 -24.01 4.94
CA GLU A 162 -3.24 -24.70 5.72
C GLU A 162 -2.99 -24.02 7.08
N TYR A 163 -3.04 -22.69 7.10
CA TYR A 163 -2.85 -21.89 8.32
C TYR A 163 -4.17 -21.51 9.03
N GLY A 164 -5.30 -22.07 8.61
CA GLY A 164 -6.61 -21.88 9.26
C GLY A 164 -7.14 -20.44 9.17
N LEU A 165 -6.79 -19.70 8.12
CA LEU A 165 -7.25 -18.34 7.90
C LEU A 165 -8.58 -18.32 7.13
N GLU A 166 -9.44 -17.36 7.47
CA GLU A 166 -10.76 -17.22 6.85
C GLU A 166 -10.68 -16.70 5.40
N LEU A 167 -11.42 -17.37 4.51
CA LEU A 167 -11.69 -16.95 3.14
C LEU A 167 -13.18 -16.61 3.01
N VAL A 168 -13.48 -15.43 2.48
CA VAL A 168 -14.86 -14.94 2.30
C VAL A 168 -15.09 -14.64 0.82
N PRO A 169 -15.58 -15.59 0.01
CA PRO A 169 -15.73 -15.42 -1.44
C PRO A 169 -16.55 -14.17 -1.79
N GLY A 170 -16.07 -13.39 -2.77
CA GLY A 170 -16.74 -12.16 -3.20
C GLY A 170 -16.75 -11.04 -2.16
N ARG A 171 -15.87 -11.09 -1.16
CA ARG A 171 -15.75 -10.01 -0.17
C ARG A 171 -15.42 -8.68 -0.82
N GLU A 172 -15.95 -7.61 -0.24
CA GLU A 172 -15.51 -6.26 -0.55
C GLU A 172 -14.05 -6.03 -0.10
N PRO A 173 -13.31 -5.15 -0.79
CA PRO A 173 -11.97 -4.77 -0.37
C PRO A 173 -11.95 -4.24 1.07
N VAL A 174 -10.94 -4.65 1.84
CA VAL A 174 -10.77 -4.22 3.22
C VAL A 174 -10.37 -2.77 3.27
N ASP A 175 -11.14 -1.97 3.99
CA ASP A 175 -10.76 -0.61 4.35
C ASP A 175 -10.13 -0.58 5.75
N LEU A 176 -8.82 -0.33 5.80
CA LEU A 176 -8.09 -0.15 7.06
C LEU A 176 -8.31 1.23 7.68
N HIS A 177 -8.63 2.25 6.88
CA HIS A 177 -8.74 3.64 7.35
C HIS A 177 -10.10 3.88 8.00
N GLY A 178 -11.18 3.39 7.39
CA GLY A 178 -12.53 3.48 7.97
C GLY A 178 -12.68 2.78 9.32
N LYS A 179 -11.88 1.73 9.62
CA LYS A 179 -11.87 1.10 10.95
C LYS A 179 -11.22 1.99 12.02
N LYS A 180 -10.20 2.78 11.66
CA LYS A 180 -9.51 3.68 12.60
C LYS A 180 -10.38 4.88 12.94
N GLU A 181 -11.01 5.51 11.94
CA GLU A 181 -11.99 6.59 12.15
C GLU A 181 -13.19 6.13 12.97
N ARG A 182 -13.70 4.90 12.75
CA ARG A 182 -14.80 4.34 13.56
C ARG A 182 -14.39 4.09 15.01
N LYS A 183 -13.19 3.55 15.25
CA LYS A 183 -12.66 3.34 16.61
C LYS A 183 -12.35 4.64 17.34
N GLU A 184 -11.84 5.65 16.63
CA GLU A 184 -11.61 6.99 17.20
C GLU A 184 -12.94 7.66 17.55
N LYS A 185 -13.95 7.61 16.66
CA LYS A 185 -15.30 8.11 16.95
C LYS A 185 -16.02 7.35 18.08
N GLU A 186 -15.86 6.03 18.18
CA GLU A 186 -16.38 5.26 19.30
C GLU A 186 -15.69 5.60 20.61
N LYS A 187 -14.39 5.89 20.57
CA LYS A 187 -13.61 6.30 21.74
C LYS A 187 -14.02 7.71 22.21
N GLU A 188 -14.13 8.66 21.30
CA GLU A 188 -14.64 10.02 21.57
C GLU A 188 -16.05 9.98 22.16
N ARG A 189 -16.95 9.17 21.59
CA ARG A 189 -18.33 9.02 22.09
C ARG A 189 -18.40 8.35 23.47
N ASN A 190 -17.47 7.45 23.78
CA ASN A 190 -17.40 6.82 25.10
C ASN A 190 -16.75 7.73 26.16
N GLU A 191 -15.83 8.62 25.75
CA GLU A 191 -15.26 9.67 26.62
C GLU A 191 -16.31 10.74 26.95
N GLU A 192 -17.09 11.22 25.96
CA GLU A 192 -18.20 12.16 26.20
C GLU A 192 -19.29 11.59 27.13
N ASN A 193 -19.69 10.33 26.92
CA ASN A 193 -20.66 9.67 27.80
C ASN A 193 -20.10 9.46 29.22
N GLY A 194 -18.79 9.23 29.36
CA GLY A 194 -18.14 9.09 30.66
C GLY A 194 -18.09 10.39 31.46
N ASP A 195 -17.89 11.51 30.77
CA ASP A 195 -17.90 12.85 31.38
C ASP A 195 -19.32 13.28 31.78
N GLU A 196 -20.35 12.98 30.96
CA GLU A 196 -21.76 13.21 31.33
C GLU A 196 -22.17 12.39 32.56
N GLU A 197 -21.75 11.13 32.65
CA GLU A 197 -22.06 10.25 33.78
C GLU A 197 -21.34 10.68 35.06
N ALA A 198 -20.11 11.19 34.94
CA ALA A 198 -19.35 11.78 36.05
C ALA A 198 -19.99 13.09 36.56
N ALA A 199 -20.44 13.96 35.64
CA ALA A 199 -21.13 15.21 35.98
C ALA A 199 -22.49 14.96 36.66
N ALA A 200 -23.26 13.99 36.17
CA ALA A 200 -24.54 13.61 36.76
C ALA A 200 -24.39 13.06 38.20
N ARG A 201 -23.34 12.26 38.46
CA ARG A 201 -23.03 11.75 39.81
C ARG A 201 -22.58 12.84 40.79
N ALA A 202 -21.85 13.85 40.31
CA ALA A 202 -21.42 14.96 41.16
C ALA A 202 -22.58 15.87 41.60
N LEU A 203 -23.70 15.85 40.86
CA LEU A 203 -24.87 16.68 41.11
C LEU A 203 -26.07 15.91 41.67
N ASP A 204 -25.96 14.59 41.86
CA ASP A 204 -27.02 13.69 42.33
C ASP A 204 -28.31 13.74 41.47
N ILE A 205 -28.14 13.92 40.15
CA ILE A 205 -29.23 14.04 39.18
C ILE A 205 -29.31 12.77 38.32
N PRO A 206 -30.50 12.20 38.06
CA PRO A 206 -30.63 11.04 37.18
C PRO A 206 -30.14 11.35 35.76
N ILE A 207 -29.34 10.42 35.21
CA ILE A 207 -28.58 10.49 33.93
C ILE A 207 -29.45 10.86 32.68
N GLY A 208 -30.77 10.87 32.79
CA GLY A 208 -31.70 11.21 31.69
C GLY A 208 -32.12 12.67 31.54
N VAL A 209 -31.68 13.61 32.41
CA VAL A 209 -32.24 14.98 32.45
C VAL A 209 -31.39 16.02 31.68
N LEU A 210 -30.12 15.73 31.36
CA LEU A 210 -29.20 16.70 30.76
C LEU A 210 -29.33 16.90 29.22
N GLY A 211 -30.05 16.01 28.52
CA GLY A 211 -30.02 15.96 27.05
C GLY A 211 -30.90 16.94 26.27
N LYS A 212 -31.59 17.90 26.89
CA LYS A 212 -32.46 18.86 26.16
C LYS A 212 -32.52 20.21 26.85
N ASN A 213 -31.51 21.05 26.62
CA ASN A 213 -31.61 22.51 26.45
C ASN A 213 -30.26 23.15 26.78
N LEU A 214 -29.37 23.23 25.79
CA LEU A 214 -28.37 24.30 25.77
C LEU A 214 -28.04 24.62 24.31
N LEU A 215 -28.86 25.49 23.72
CA LEU A 215 -28.57 26.22 22.50
C LEU A 215 -28.82 27.69 22.83
N LEU A 216 -27.77 28.35 23.29
CA LEU A 216 -27.48 29.77 23.07
C LEU A 216 -26.00 29.86 22.75
#